data_AF-A0A662U6I9-F1
#
_entry.id   AF-A0A662U6I9-F1
#
_cell.length_a   1.000
_cell.length_b   1.000
_cell.length_c   1.000
_cell.angle_alpha   90.00
_cell.angle_beta   90.00
_cell.angle_gamma   90.00
#
_symmetry.space_group_name_H-M   'P 1'
#
loop_
_entity.id
_entity.type
_entity.pdbx_description
1 polymer ?
#
loop_
_entity_poly.entity_id
_entity_poly.type
_entity_poly.pdbx_seq_one_letter_code
_entity_poly.pdbx_strand_id
1 'polypeptide(L)' 'MPEFKVVVSDPSTGKAKTYVVKGEAATRLIGLKIGDIIDGLLVSNELKGKKLEIRGGSDSSGFPMRPDIPGGVKKRVLL' A
#
# COMPACT_ATOMS: atom_id res chain seq x y z
N MET A 1 9.15 -4.18 -14.33
CA MET A 1 9.33 -3.45 -13.06
C MET A 1 7.99 -3.38 -12.34
N PRO A 2 7.97 -3.43 -11.00
CA PRO A 2 6.73 -3.24 -10.25
C PRO A 2 6.20 -1.81 -10.47
N GLU A 3 4.92 -1.73 -10.82
CA GLU A 3 4.14 -0.49 -10.86
C GLU A 3 2.98 -0.67 -9.89
N PHE A 4 2.88 0.22 -8.90
CA PHE A 4 1.82 0.20 -7.92
C PHE A 4 0.97 1.46 -8.02
N LYS A 5 -0.35 1.27 -7.98
CA LYS A 5 -1.31 2.36 -7.74
C LYS A 5 -1.56 2.41 -6.24
N VAL A 6 -1.13 3.50 -5.60
CA VAL A 6 -1.28 3.72 -4.17
C VAL A 6 -2.35 4.77 -3.96
N VAL A 7 -3.40 4.43 -3.22
CA VAL A 7 -4.46 5.38 -2.83
C VAL A 7 -4.16 5.88 -1.43
N VAL A 8 -3.83 7.16 -1.32
CA VAL A 8 -3.56 7.82 -0.05
C VAL A 8 -4.82 8.56 0.37
N SER A 9 -5.38 8.15 1.50
CA SER A 9 -6.57 8.76 2.09
C SER A 9 -6.16 9.66 3.25
N ASP A 10 -6.60 10.91 3.25
CA ASP A 10 -6.40 11.84 4.36
C ASP A 10 -7.68 11.89 5.22
N PRO A 11 -7.69 11.30 6.43
CA PRO A 11 -8.88 11.23 7.27
C PRO A 11 -9.35 12.59 7.78
N SER A 12 -8.46 13.60 7.84
CA SER A 12 -8.83 14.95 8.31
C SER A 12 -9.64 15.71 7.26
N THR A 13 -9.36 15.45 5.98
CA THR A 13 -10.04 16.13 4.87
C THR A 13 -11.09 15.26 4.17
N GLY A 14 -11.11 13.96 4.47
CA GLY A 14 -11.96 12.97 3.81
C GLY A 14 -11.63 12.76 2.33
N LYS A 15 -10.47 13.24 1.85
CA LYS A 15 -10.07 13.14 0.45
C LYS A 15 -9.11 11.97 0.23
N ALA A 16 -9.30 11.26 -0.86
CA ALA A 16 -8.37 10.25 -1.35
C ALA A 16 -7.72 10.72 -2.65
N LYS A 17 -6.40 10.51 -2.76
CA LYS A 17 -5.62 10.77 -3.98
C LYS A 17 -4.88 9.53 -4.40
N THR A 18 -4.87 9.27 -5.70
CA THR A 18 -4.17 8.14 -6.30
C THR A 18 -2.81 8.58 -6.81
N TYR A 19 -1.77 7.86 -6.39
CA TYR A 19 -0.39 8.05 -6.82
C TYR A 19 0.10 6.80 -7.54
N VAL A 20 0.87 6.99 -8.61
CA VAL A 20 1.48 5.90 -9.36
C VAL A 20 2.95 5.83 -8.96
N VAL A 21 3.33 4.77 -8.26
CA VAL A 21 4.69 4.53 -7.77
C VAL A 21 5.37 3.52 -8.70
N LYS A 22 6.53 3.91 -9.23
CA LYS A 22 7.32 3.10 -10.18
C LYS A 22 8.76 2.96 -9.73
N GLY A 23 9.42 1.92 -10.21
CA GLY A 23 10.87 1.75 -10.07
C GLY A 23 11.29 1.40 -8.66
N GLU A 24 12.34 2.07 -8.17
CA GLU A 24 12.98 1.74 -6.88
C GLU A 24 12.05 1.97 -5.67
N ALA A 25 11.23 3.02 -5.72
CA ALA A 25 10.24 3.31 -4.70
C ALA A 25 9.19 2.18 -4.57
N ALA A 26 8.79 1.58 -5.69
CA ALA A 26 7.87 0.45 -5.71
C ALA A 26 8.51 -0.80 -5.09
N THR A 27 9.80 -1.06 -5.34
CA THR A 27 10.53 -2.19 -4.76
C THR A 27 10.60 -2.09 -3.24
N ARG A 28 10.75 -0.88 -2.68
CA ARG A 28 10.80 -0.65 -1.22
C ARG A 28 9.47 -0.92 -0.52
N LEU A 29 8.35 -0.94 -1.24
CA LEU A 29 7.04 -1.29 -0.69
C LEU A 29 6.84 -2.82 -0.56
N ILE A 30 7.69 -3.62 -1.21
CA ILE A 30 7.58 -5.08 -1.19
C ILE A 30 8.10 -5.62 0.15
N GLY A 31 7.33 -6.50 0.77
CA GLY A 31 7.69 -7.18 2.03
C GLY A 31 7.16 -6.49 3.28
N LEU A 32 6.55 -5.31 3.15
CA LEU A 32 5.84 -4.64 4.25
C LEU A 32 4.50 -5.31 4.54
N LYS A 33 4.02 -5.14 5.78
CA LYS A 33 2.75 -5.71 6.26
C LYS A 33 1.67 -4.63 6.34
N ILE A 34 0.42 -5.08 6.34
CA ILE A 34 -0.72 -4.22 6.70
C ILE A 34 -0.57 -3.79 8.16
N GLY A 35 -0.69 -2.50 8.42
CA GLY A 35 -0.44 -1.86 9.72
C GLY A 35 0.96 -1.27 9.85
N ASP A 36 1.89 -1.55 8.94
CA ASP A 36 3.22 -0.92 8.98
C ASP A 36 3.13 0.56 8.62
N ILE A 37 4.00 1.34 9.29
CA ILE A 37 4.12 2.78 9.08
C ILE A 37 5.31 3.05 8.14
N ILE A 38 5.05 3.74 7.05
CA ILE A 38 6.04 4.17 6.06
C ILE A 38 6.15 5.69 5.98
N ASP A 39 7.29 6.17 5.51
CA ASP A 39 7.44 7.59 5.17
C ASP A 39 6.73 7.87 3.83
N GLY A 40 5.90 8.91 3.80
CA GLY A 40 5.18 9.35 2.61
C GLY A 40 6.09 9.73 1.45
N LEU A 41 7.36 10.04 1.71
CA LEU A 41 8.38 10.26 0.69
C LEU A 41 8.54 9.07 -0.27
N LEU A 42 8.27 7.83 0.20
CA LEU A 42 8.33 6.63 -0.64
C LEU A 42 7.21 6.58 -1.68
N VAL A 43 6.10 7.28 -1.45
CA VAL A 43 4.94 7.30 -2.36
C VAL A 43 5.00 8.51 -3.28
N SER A 44 5.28 9.69 -2.73
CA SER A 44 5.39 10.94 -3.50
C SER A 44 6.16 12.01 -2.72
N ASN A 45 6.84 12.89 -3.45
CA ASN A 45 7.49 14.08 -2.87
C ASN A 45 6.49 15.03 -2.18
N GLU A 46 5.22 15.01 -2.56
CA GLU A 46 4.15 15.80 -1.93
C GLU A 46 3.81 15.35 -0.51
N LEU A 47 4.14 14.10 -0.16
CA LEU A 47 3.83 13.48 1.13
C LEU A 47 5.06 13.43 2.04
N LYS A 48 6.13 14.14 1.67
CA LYS A 48 7.37 14.23 2.45
C LYS A 48 7.09 14.74 3.86
N GLY A 49 7.54 13.98 4.87
CA GLY A 49 7.35 14.33 6.27
C GLY A 49 6.02 13.85 6.88
N LYS A 50 5.13 13.23 6.09
CA LYS A 50 3.95 12.54 6.61
C LYS A 50 4.24 11.06 6.80
N LYS A 51 3.74 10.49 7.89
CA LYS A 51 3.73 9.04 8.12
C LYS A 51 2.45 8.46 7.53
N LEU A 52 2.58 7.44 6.71
CA LEU A 52 1.45 6.72 6.13
C LEU A 52 1.39 5.33 6.73
N GLU A 53 0.17 4.83 6.97
CA GLU A 53 -0.07 3.48 7.44
C GLU A 53 -0.61 2.64 6.29
N ILE A 54 -0.08 1.43 6.11
CA ILE A 54 -0.59 0.49 5.10
C ILE A 54 -1.92 -0.08 5.59
N ARG A 55 -3.03 0.43 5.05
CA ARG A 55 -4.38 -0.03 5.43
C ARG A 55 -4.85 -1.29 4.72
N GLY A 56 -4.21 -1.66 3.60
CA GLY A 56 -4.58 -2.83 2.83
C GLY A 56 -4.10 -2.73 1.38
N GLY A 57 -4.62 -3.64 0.55
CA GLY A 57 -4.32 -3.67 -0.87
C GLY A 57 -5.15 -4.72 -1.60
N SER A 58 -5.09 -4.68 -2.93
CA SER A 58 -5.70 -5.66 -3.81
C SER A 58 -4.68 -6.16 -4.81
N ASP A 59 -4.80 -7.42 -5.21
CA ASP A 59 -3.99 -7.98 -6.30
C ASP A 59 -4.54 -7.56 -7.67
N SER A 60 -3.89 -8.01 -8.75
CA SER A 60 -4.33 -7.77 -10.12
C SER A 60 -5.65 -8.43 -10.51
N SER A 61 -6.10 -9.44 -9.75
CA SER A 61 -7.37 -10.15 -9.97
C SER A 61 -8.49 -9.64 -9.06
N GLY A 62 -8.25 -8.59 -8.25
CA GLY A 62 -9.22 -8.01 -7.33
C GLY A 62 -9.35 -8.72 -5.98
N PHE A 63 -8.48 -9.68 -5.65
CA PHE A 63 -8.46 -10.30 -4.33
C PHE A 63 -7.93 -9.31 -3.29
N PRO A 64 -8.67 -9.09 -2.18
CA PRO A 64 -8.21 -8.24 -1.10
C PRO A 64 -7.11 -8.93 -0.30
N MET A 65 -6.17 -8.15 0.21
CA MET A 65 -5.22 -8.60 1.23
C MET A 65 -5.93 -8.64 2.58
N ARG A 66 -5.68 -9.69 3.36
CA ARG A 66 -6.23 -9.87 4.71
C ARG A 66 -5.10 -9.80 5.75
N PRO A 67 -5.18 -8.92 6.77
CA PRO A 67 -4.08 -8.72 7.74
C PRO A 67 -3.75 -10.00 8.52
N ASP A 68 -4.76 -10.85 8.76
CA ASP A 68 -4.63 -12.11 9.50
C ASP A 68 -3.81 -13.18 8.74
N ILE A 69 -3.63 -13.02 7.43
CA ILE A 69 -2.99 -14.02 6.57
C ILE A 69 -1.55 -13.61 6.27
N PRO A 70 -0.54 -14.33 6.80
CA PRO A 70 0.85 -14.01 6.51
C PRO A 70 1.27 -14.49 5.12
N GLY A 71 2.16 -13.75 4.48
CA GLY A 71 2.81 -14.09 3.22
C GLY A 71 2.15 -13.42 1.99
N GLY A 72 2.94 -13.25 0.93
CA GLY A 72 2.53 -12.55 -0.30
C GLY A 72 1.88 -13.44 -1.37
N VAL A 73 1.35 -14.61 -1.00
CA VAL A 73 0.75 -15.58 -1.94
C VAL A 73 -0.75 -15.68 -1.74
N LYS A 74 -1.48 -16.04 -2.80
CA LYS A 74 -2.92 -16.35 -2.71
C LYS A 74 -3.13 -17.57 -1.83
N LYS A 75 -4.00 -17.44 -0.83
CA LYS A 75 -4.44 -18.57 0.00
C LYS A 75 -5.94 -18.75 -0.13
N ARG A 76 -6.38 -20.01 -0.14
CA ARG A 76 -7.79 -20.37 0.00
C ARG A 76 -8.01 -20.77 1.45
N VAL A 77 -8.91 -20.06 2.12
CA VAL A 77 -9.27 -20.29 3.52
C VAL A 77 -10.79 -20.39 3.61
N LEU A 78 -11.27 -21.13 4.60
CA LEU A 78 -12.69 -21.16 4.93
C LEU A 78 -13.02 -19.86 5.69
N LEU A 79 -14.07 -19.16 5.27
CA LEU A 79 -14.48 -17.87 5.84
C LEU A 79 -15.56 -18.04 6.90
#